data_AF-A0A7C3SVB1-F1
#
_entry.id   AF-A0A7C3SVB1-F1
#
_cell.length_a   1.000
_cell.length_b   1.000
_cell.length_c   1.000
_cell.angle_alpha   90.00
_cell.angle_beta   90.00
_cell.angle_gamma   90.00
#
_symmetry.space_group_name_H-M   'P 1'
#
loop_
_entity.id
_entity.type
_entity.pdbx_description
1 polymer ?
#
loop_
_entity_poly.entity_id
_entity_poly.type
_entity_poly.pdbx_seq_one_letter_code
_entity_poly.pdbx_strand_id
1 'polypeptide(L)'
;MNNSIQNLTSLIPEQCKQQQGKIDKKLVPQTNYSKPVYKRNKGNFTSIKHKPAQEGGASATRVSDKGLSFIAGWEGSVRDSSGKHILYRDAVGVWTIGYGHAVFSKAERQKYLNGLTESEALTLFRQDIKRFEDGVRESLKVPVNQAQFDALVSLAYNIGIYAFKNSTVLRLINEGAPMSEIEEAWKRWVYGGGRVLPGLVNRRNAEWKLFSTGKYY
;
A
#
# COMPACT_ATOMS: atom_id res chain seq x y z
N MET A 1 -12.75 19.89 20.26
CA MET A 1 -12.82 18.82 19.25
C MET A 1 -11.41 18.29 19.01
N ASN A 2 -10.98 17.27 19.74
CA ASN A 2 -9.73 16.53 19.52
C ASN A 2 -9.74 15.34 20.49
N ASN A 3 -10.20 14.15 20.07
CA ASN A 3 -10.20 12.97 20.94
C ASN A 3 -10.19 11.59 20.22
N SER A 4 -9.66 11.48 18.99
CA SER A 4 -9.66 10.18 18.28
C SER A 4 -8.28 9.58 17.93
N ILE A 5 -7.16 10.17 18.36
CA ILE A 5 -5.83 9.68 17.94
C ILE A 5 -5.16 8.75 18.97
N GLN A 6 -5.70 8.60 20.18
CA GLN A 6 -4.96 7.93 21.27
C GLN A 6 -4.91 6.38 21.23
N ASN A 7 -5.35 5.69 20.18
CA ASN A 7 -5.25 4.22 20.16
C ASN A 7 -5.12 3.58 18.76
N LEU A 8 -4.39 4.21 17.83
CA LEU A 8 -4.16 3.63 16.50
C LEU A 8 -3.03 2.58 16.48
N THR A 9 -2.15 2.58 17.47
CA THR A 9 -1.03 1.64 17.59
C THR A 9 -1.47 0.19 17.80
N SER A 10 -2.60 -0.04 18.47
CA SER A 10 -3.17 -1.38 18.67
C SER A 10 -3.78 -1.99 17.40
N LEU A 11 -3.91 -1.20 16.33
CA LEU A 11 -4.55 -1.60 15.07
C LEU A 11 -3.56 -2.04 13.98
N ILE A 12 -2.26 -2.04 14.26
CA ILE A 12 -1.26 -2.59 13.34
C ILE A 12 -1.39 -4.12 13.36
N PRO A 13 -1.69 -4.75 12.22
CA PRO A 13 -1.87 -6.18 12.21
C PRO A 13 -0.57 -6.95 12.53
N GLU A 14 -0.69 -8.08 13.23
CA GLU A 14 0.45 -8.91 13.69
C GLU A 14 1.40 -9.32 12.56
N GLN A 15 0.88 -9.54 11.34
CA GLN A 15 1.71 -9.92 10.19
C GLN A 15 2.67 -8.82 9.75
N CYS A 16 2.36 -7.55 10.03
CA CYS A 16 3.23 -6.41 9.75
C CYS A 16 4.37 -6.28 10.79
N LYS A 17 4.16 -6.72 12.03
CA LYS A 17 5.15 -6.57 13.12
C LYS A 17 6.38 -7.47 12.96
N GLN A 18 6.28 -8.55 12.19
CA GLN A 18 7.33 -9.58 12.08
C GLN A 18 8.49 -9.25 11.13
N GLN A 19 8.51 -8.08 10.48
CA GLN A 19 9.56 -7.71 9.50
C GLN A 19 10.67 -6.80 10.03
N GLN A 20 10.64 -6.43 11.32
CA GLN A 20 11.61 -5.47 11.91
C GLN A 20 13.02 -6.06 12.18
N GLY A 21 13.42 -7.15 11.51
CA GLY A 21 14.69 -7.85 11.78
C GLY A 21 15.46 -8.25 10.53
N LYS A 22 16.64 -7.63 10.35
CA LYS A 22 17.75 -7.98 9.44
C LYS A 22 17.66 -7.44 8.00
N ILE A 23 18.25 -6.26 7.79
CA ILE A 23 18.72 -5.83 6.46
C ILE A 23 20.19 -6.25 6.36
N ASP A 24 20.45 -7.42 5.78
CA ASP A 24 21.81 -7.83 5.43
C ASP A 24 22.11 -7.39 3.99
N LYS A 25 22.97 -6.38 3.84
CA LYS A 25 23.34 -5.78 2.55
C LYS A 25 24.44 -6.61 1.88
N LYS A 26 24.10 -7.37 0.84
CA LYS A 26 25.07 -7.77 -0.20
C LYS A 26 24.56 -7.43 -1.59
N LEU A 27 25.27 -6.49 -2.22
CA LEU A 27 25.22 -6.06 -3.63
C LEU A 27 25.68 -7.20 -4.56
N VAL A 28 25.01 -7.46 -5.69
CA VAL A 28 25.63 -7.85 -6.99
C VAL A 28 24.61 -7.76 -8.17
N PRO A 29 24.99 -7.87 -9.47
CA PRO A 29 24.97 -6.82 -10.49
C PRO A 29 23.89 -6.99 -11.58
N GLN A 30 23.82 -6.03 -12.50
CA GLN A 30 22.84 -5.97 -13.58
C GLN A 30 23.15 -6.95 -14.73
N THR A 31 22.13 -7.69 -15.19
CA THR A 31 22.11 -8.31 -16.53
C THR A 31 20.74 -8.18 -17.19
N ASN A 32 20.77 -7.79 -18.47
CA ASN A 32 19.64 -7.57 -19.37
C ASN A 32 18.81 -8.83 -19.62
N TYR A 33 17.48 -8.77 -19.49
CA TYR A 33 16.59 -9.81 -20.03
C TYR A 33 15.29 -9.25 -20.62
N SER A 34 14.99 -9.72 -21.83
CA SER A 34 13.83 -9.39 -22.67
C SER A 34 12.53 -9.98 -22.12
N LYS A 35 11.43 -9.23 -22.29
CA LYS A 35 10.06 -9.60 -21.88
C LYS A 35 9.54 -10.83 -22.65
N PRO A 36 8.91 -11.83 -21.99
CA PRO A 36 8.18 -12.87 -22.70
C PRO A 36 6.79 -12.38 -23.14
N VAL A 37 6.44 -12.66 -24.39
CA VAL A 37 5.12 -12.43 -25.00
C VAL A 37 4.25 -13.67 -24.76
N TYR A 38 3.07 -13.51 -24.13
CA TYR A 38 2.13 -14.62 -23.92
C TYR A 38 0.80 -14.39 -24.66
N LYS A 39 0.37 -15.44 -25.38
CA LYS A 39 -0.82 -15.49 -26.23
C LYS A 39 -2.09 -15.69 -25.39
N ARG A 40 -3.16 -14.98 -25.76
CA ARG A 40 -4.52 -15.04 -25.20
C ARG A 40 -5.15 -16.42 -25.48
N ASN A 41 -5.60 -17.15 -24.46
CA ASN A 41 -6.48 -18.30 -24.65
C ASN A 41 -7.93 -17.88 -24.38
N LYS A 42 -8.80 -18.00 -25.39
CA LYS A 42 -10.24 -17.70 -25.29
C LYS A 42 -10.96 -19.01 -24.93
N GLY A 43 -11.28 -19.22 -23.66
CA GLY A 43 -12.14 -20.30 -23.19
C GLY A 43 -13.39 -19.74 -22.52
N ASN A 44 -14.57 -20.20 -22.96
CA ASN A 44 -15.89 -19.81 -22.46
C ASN A 44 -16.06 -20.19 -20.98
N PHE A 45 -16.53 -19.27 -20.15
CA PHE A 45 -16.95 -19.54 -18.78
C PHE A 45 -18.41 -19.18 -18.56
N THR A 46 -19.17 -20.16 -18.06
CA THR A 46 -20.59 -20.09 -17.77
C THR A 46 -20.88 -19.20 -16.55
N SER A 47 -21.87 -18.32 -16.72
CA SER A 47 -22.31 -17.30 -15.75
C SER A 47 -22.80 -17.92 -14.43
N ILE A 48 -22.06 -17.73 -13.34
CA ILE A 48 -22.60 -17.86 -11.98
C ILE A 48 -23.02 -16.46 -11.53
N LYS A 49 -24.34 -16.22 -11.59
CA LYS A 49 -24.97 -15.01 -11.05
C LYS A 49 -24.67 -14.89 -9.56
N HIS A 50 -23.67 -14.09 -9.20
CA HIS A 50 -23.54 -13.60 -7.83
C HIS A 50 -24.49 -12.41 -7.68
N LYS A 51 -25.47 -12.58 -6.79
CA LYS A 51 -26.42 -11.54 -6.39
C LYS A 51 -25.62 -10.43 -5.70
N PRO A 52 -25.66 -9.17 -6.15
CA PRO A 52 -24.97 -8.10 -5.45
C PRO A 52 -25.66 -7.87 -4.10
N ALA A 53 -24.88 -7.83 -3.03
CA ALA A 53 -25.33 -7.26 -1.78
C ALA A 53 -25.56 -5.75 -2.04
N GLN A 54 -26.82 -5.34 -1.97
CA GLN A 54 -27.20 -3.93 -2.01
C GLN A 54 -26.93 -3.30 -0.65
N GLU A 55 -26.17 -2.21 -0.62
CA GLU A 55 -26.50 -1.01 0.15
C GLU A 55 -25.97 0.22 -0.64
N GLY A 56 -26.83 1.21 -0.85
CA GLY A 56 -26.51 2.47 -1.53
C GLY A 56 -25.66 3.42 -0.68
N GLY A 57 -24.44 3.00 -0.34
CA GLY A 57 -23.46 3.81 0.38
C GLY A 57 -22.58 4.61 -0.58
N ALA A 58 -22.35 5.89 -0.28
CA ALA A 58 -21.40 6.73 -1.01
C ALA A 58 -20.03 6.03 -1.11
N SER A 59 -19.41 6.07 -2.31
CA SER A 59 -18.07 5.51 -2.51
C SER A 59 -17.09 6.15 -1.53
N ALA A 60 -16.32 5.33 -0.82
CA ALA A 60 -15.30 5.85 0.10
C ALA A 60 -14.30 6.73 -0.66
N THR A 61 -13.95 7.89 -0.10
CA THR A 61 -13.12 8.92 -0.77
C THR A 61 -11.79 9.18 -0.06
N ARG A 62 -11.59 8.62 1.13
CA ARG A 62 -10.42 8.82 1.99
C ARG A 62 -10.10 7.52 2.71
N VAL A 63 -8.82 7.28 2.97
CA VAL A 63 -8.36 6.13 3.75
C VAL A 63 -8.87 6.22 5.19
N SER A 64 -9.39 5.11 5.69
CA SER A 64 -9.84 5.00 7.08
C SER A 64 -8.65 5.03 8.05
N ASP A 65 -8.90 5.19 9.35
CA ASP A 65 -7.81 5.14 10.33
C ASP A 65 -7.18 3.75 10.45
N LYS A 66 -7.98 2.69 10.24
CA LYS A 66 -7.51 1.31 10.14
C LYS A 66 -6.68 1.10 8.87
N GLY A 67 -7.14 1.65 7.74
CA GLY A 67 -6.41 1.66 6.48
C GLY A 67 -5.07 2.38 6.60
N LEU A 68 -5.04 3.54 7.25
CA LEU A 68 -3.79 4.28 7.46
C LEU A 68 -2.79 3.45 8.28
N SER A 69 -3.26 2.85 9.37
CA SER A 69 -2.43 2.00 10.24
C SER A 69 -1.94 0.74 9.52
N PHE A 70 -2.80 0.14 8.70
CA PHE A 70 -2.46 -1.00 7.85
C PHE A 70 -1.32 -0.66 6.88
N ILE A 71 -1.43 0.45 6.15
CA ILE A 71 -0.42 0.85 5.17
C ILE A 71 0.89 1.23 5.88
N ALA A 72 0.81 1.98 6.97
CA ALA A 72 1.97 2.33 7.80
C ALA A 72 2.73 1.10 8.29
N GLY A 73 2.02 0.02 8.67
CA GLY A 73 2.62 -1.24 9.08
C GLY A 73 3.49 -1.91 8.00
N TRP A 74 3.18 -1.70 6.72
CA TRP A 74 3.97 -2.24 5.60
C TRP A 74 5.19 -1.39 5.23
N GLU A 75 5.13 -0.07 5.44
CA GLU A 75 6.25 0.83 5.15
C GLU A 75 7.36 0.70 6.21
N GLY A 76 6.97 0.43 7.46
CA GLY A 76 7.90 0.42 8.58
C GLY A 76 8.52 1.80 8.84
N SER A 77 9.46 1.85 9.77
CA SER A 77 10.20 3.07 10.13
C SER A 77 11.46 2.72 10.92
N VAL A 78 12.42 3.66 10.95
CA VAL A 78 13.57 3.58 11.86
C VAL A 78 13.23 4.34 13.14
N ARG A 79 13.45 3.70 14.29
CA ARG A 79 13.15 4.26 15.60
C ARG A 79 14.38 4.33 16.50
N ASP A 80 14.42 5.34 17.36
CA ASP A 80 15.38 5.41 18.45
C ASP A 80 14.95 4.57 19.66
N SER A 81 15.79 4.53 20.70
CA SER A 81 15.52 3.79 21.94
C SER A 81 14.31 4.31 22.73
N SER A 82 13.85 5.54 22.44
CA SER A 82 12.64 6.12 23.04
C SER A 82 11.37 5.79 22.25
N GLY A 83 11.50 5.10 21.11
CA GLY A 83 10.40 4.73 20.23
C GLY A 83 9.99 5.81 19.22
N LYS A 84 10.72 6.93 19.15
CA LYS A 84 10.47 7.98 18.15
C LYS A 84 11.00 7.57 16.79
N HIS A 85 10.28 7.95 15.74
CA HIS A 85 10.70 7.83 14.35
C HIS A 85 11.83 8.83 14.08
N ILE A 86 12.96 8.36 13.58
CA ILE A 86 14.13 9.21 13.31
C ILE A 86 14.44 9.26 11.82
N LEU A 87 15.16 10.33 11.42
CA LEU A 87 15.69 10.46 10.06
C LEU A 87 16.67 9.32 9.76
N TYR A 88 16.54 8.73 8.59
CA TYR A 88 17.47 7.75 8.05
C TYR A 88 17.68 7.99 6.55
N ARG A 89 18.70 7.36 5.97
CA ARG A 89 18.86 7.31 4.52
C ARG A 89 18.29 6.00 3.98
N ASP A 90 17.39 6.09 3.00
CA ASP A 90 16.83 4.93 2.35
C ASP A 90 17.84 4.21 1.43
N ALA A 91 17.39 3.18 0.72
CA ALA A 91 18.24 2.37 -0.15
C ALA A 91 18.87 3.14 -1.32
N VAL A 92 18.30 4.30 -1.70
CA VAL A 92 18.81 5.17 -2.77
C VAL A 92 19.48 6.44 -2.24
N GLY A 93 19.64 6.56 -0.91
CA GLY A 93 20.38 7.63 -0.24
C GLY A 93 19.58 8.90 0.06
N VAL A 94 18.26 8.87 -0.13
CA VAL A 94 17.34 9.97 0.19
C VAL A 94 17.07 9.97 1.71
N TRP A 95 17.05 11.16 2.31
CA TRP A 95 16.66 11.30 3.71
C TRP A 95 15.16 11.04 3.86
N THR A 96 14.80 10.17 4.79
CA THR A 96 13.43 9.71 4.99
C THR A 96 13.11 9.68 6.49
N ILE A 97 11.88 10.02 6.87
CA ILE A 97 11.37 9.89 8.25
C ILE A 97 9.95 9.31 8.27
N GLY A 98 9.56 8.72 9.40
CA GLY A 98 8.22 8.16 9.56
C GLY A 98 7.95 7.05 8.55
N TYR A 99 6.70 6.99 8.08
CA TYR A 99 6.22 6.00 7.13
C TYR A 99 6.50 6.38 5.66
N GLY A 100 7.76 6.69 5.34
CA GLY A 100 8.22 6.95 3.97
C GLY A 100 8.21 8.41 3.52
N HIS A 101 8.14 9.38 4.43
CA HIS A 101 8.19 10.80 4.09
C HIS A 101 9.60 11.19 3.63
N ALA A 102 9.76 11.53 2.35
CA ALA A 102 11.03 11.95 1.78
C ALA A 102 11.35 13.42 2.10
N VAL A 103 12.58 13.66 2.56
CA VAL A 103 13.07 14.96 3.05
C VAL A 103 14.21 15.45 2.16
N PHE A 104 13.94 16.46 1.33
CA PHE A 104 14.92 16.94 0.34
C PHE A 104 15.71 18.16 0.83
N SER A 105 15.06 19.06 1.56
CA SER A 105 15.69 20.32 1.97
C SER A 105 16.43 20.24 3.31
N LYS A 106 17.44 21.10 3.50
CA LYS A 106 18.15 21.23 4.78
C LYS A 106 17.20 21.75 5.88
N ALA A 107 16.28 22.64 5.54
CA ALA A 107 15.31 23.20 6.47
C ALA A 107 14.35 22.12 7.00
N GLU A 108 13.84 21.25 6.13
CA GLU A 108 13.01 20.12 6.57
C GLU A 108 13.80 19.12 7.40
N ARG A 109 15.07 18.84 7.05
CA ARG A 109 15.92 17.99 7.91
C ARG A 109 16.03 18.57 9.31
N GLN A 110 16.25 19.87 9.44
CA GLN A 110 16.34 20.55 10.74
C GLN A 110 15.05 20.39 11.56
N LYS A 111 13.88 20.48 10.92
CA LYS A 111 12.57 20.28 11.55
C LYS A 111 12.43 18.89 12.20
N TYR A 112 13.08 17.89 11.63
CA TYR A 112 12.91 16.48 12.01
C TYR A 112 14.08 15.89 12.81
N LEU A 113 15.07 16.69 13.21
CA LEU A 113 16.25 16.20 13.95
C LEU A 113 15.92 15.52 15.28
N ASN A 114 14.86 15.97 15.97
CA ASN A 114 14.43 15.41 17.25
C ASN A 114 13.48 14.22 17.12
N GLY A 115 13.32 13.71 15.89
CA GLY A 115 12.39 12.64 15.55
C GLY A 115 10.92 13.03 15.64
N LEU A 116 10.05 12.06 15.36
CA LEU A 116 8.60 12.16 15.48
C LEU A 116 8.08 11.11 16.46
N THR A 117 7.14 11.49 17.30
CA THR A 117 6.28 10.52 17.99
C THR A 117 5.44 9.75 16.98
N GLU A 118 4.84 8.64 17.42
CA GLU A 118 3.94 7.86 16.59
C GLU A 118 2.79 8.68 16.00
N SER A 119 2.16 9.51 16.83
CA SER A 119 1.05 10.37 16.43
C SER A 119 1.46 11.39 15.37
N GLU A 120 2.64 11.99 15.53
CA GLU A 120 3.18 12.94 14.55
C GLU A 120 3.54 12.24 13.23
N ALA A 121 4.12 11.04 13.29
CA ALA A 121 4.43 10.24 12.11
C ALA A 121 3.16 9.84 11.34
N LEU A 122 2.10 9.42 12.03
CA LEU A 122 0.80 9.13 11.41
C LEU A 122 0.12 10.39 10.84
N THR A 123 0.28 11.53 11.50
CA THR A 123 -0.23 12.82 11.01
C THR A 123 0.47 13.23 9.72
N LEU A 124 1.80 13.13 9.68
CA LEU A 124 2.59 13.37 8.48
C LEU A 124 2.22 12.39 7.37
N PHE A 125 2.10 11.11 7.70
CA PHE A 125 1.72 10.08 6.74
C PHE A 125 0.33 10.31 6.13
N ARG A 126 -0.63 10.81 6.91
CA ARG A 126 -1.95 11.22 6.40
C ARG A 126 -1.86 12.32 5.34
N GLN A 127 -0.91 13.24 5.49
CA GLN A 127 -0.70 14.31 4.50
C GLN A 127 -0.12 13.71 3.21
N ASP A 128 0.89 12.84 3.35
CA ASP A 128 1.54 12.21 2.20
C ASP A 128 0.60 11.27 1.41
N ILE A 129 -0.31 10.57 2.10
CA ILE A 129 -1.20 9.61 1.46
C ILE A 129 -2.27 10.27 0.59
N LYS A 130 -2.59 11.56 0.83
CA LYS A 130 -3.65 12.29 0.14
C LYS A 130 -3.52 12.22 -1.39
N ARG A 131 -2.30 12.33 -1.93
CA ARG A 131 -2.09 12.24 -3.39
C ARG A 131 -2.48 10.88 -3.97
N PHE A 132 -2.35 9.82 -3.18
CA PHE A 132 -2.73 8.47 -3.57
C PHE A 132 -4.23 8.25 -3.42
N GLU A 133 -4.85 8.78 -2.35
CA GLU A 133 -6.31 8.83 -2.20
C GLU A 133 -6.96 9.52 -3.41
N ASP A 134 -6.48 10.71 -3.75
CA ASP A 134 -6.97 11.51 -4.87
C ASP A 134 -6.80 10.72 -6.18
N GLY A 135 -5.61 10.18 -6.43
CA GLY A 135 -5.33 9.43 -7.64
C GLY A 135 -6.13 8.14 -7.77
N VAL A 136 -6.40 7.41 -6.68
CA VAL A 136 -7.27 6.22 -6.69
C VAL A 136 -8.71 6.63 -6.98
N ARG A 137 -9.22 7.64 -6.27
CA ARG A 137 -10.59 8.15 -6.40
C ARG A 137 -10.89 8.64 -7.81
N GLU A 138 -9.97 9.39 -8.42
CA GLU A 138 -10.09 9.87 -9.81
C GLU A 138 -10.11 8.75 -10.85
N SER A 139 -9.51 7.61 -10.53
CA SER A 139 -9.30 6.53 -11.50
C SER A 139 -10.37 5.44 -11.42
N LEU A 140 -11.11 5.38 -10.32
CA LEU A 140 -12.23 4.46 -10.14
C LEU A 140 -13.45 4.94 -10.91
N LYS A 141 -14.09 3.99 -11.61
CA LYS A 141 -15.34 4.20 -12.37
C LYS A 141 -16.53 3.45 -11.78
N VAL A 142 -16.26 2.61 -10.78
CA VAL A 142 -17.25 1.81 -10.06
C VAL A 142 -17.19 2.15 -8.57
N PRO A 143 -18.31 2.07 -7.83
CA PRO A 143 -18.29 2.28 -6.40
C PRO A 143 -17.49 1.17 -5.70
N VAL A 144 -16.78 1.53 -4.65
CA VAL A 144 -16.06 0.60 -3.78
C VAL A 144 -16.39 0.89 -2.33
N ASN A 145 -16.38 -0.16 -1.49
CA ASN A 145 -16.51 0.01 -0.06
C ASN A 145 -15.21 0.52 0.58
N GLN A 146 -15.26 0.91 1.87
CA GLN A 146 -14.11 1.48 2.57
C GLN A 146 -12.88 0.56 2.57
N ALA A 147 -13.05 -0.75 2.80
CA ALA A 147 -11.93 -1.68 2.85
C ALA A 147 -11.27 -1.89 1.48
N GLN A 148 -12.08 -1.93 0.42
CA GLN A 148 -11.59 -1.96 -0.96
C GLN A 148 -10.81 -0.69 -1.29
N PHE A 149 -11.32 0.49 -0.90
CA PHE A 149 -10.61 1.75 -1.09
C PHE A 149 -9.26 1.76 -0.34
N ASP A 150 -9.25 1.34 0.92
CA ASP A 150 -8.03 1.27 1.74
C ASP A 150 -6.98 0.31 1.12
N ALA A 151 -7.40 -0.85 0.61
CA ALA A 151 -6.52 -1.79 -0.08
C ALA A 151 -5.96 -1.23 -1.41
N LEU A 152 -6.79 -0.50 -2.18
CA LEU A 152 -6.36 0.12 -3.43
C LEU A 152 -5.36 1.25 -3.18
N VAL A 153 -5.57 2.07 -2.15
CA VAL A 153 -4.60 3.09 -1.76
C VAL A 153 -3.31 2.46 -1.24
N SER A 154 -3.37 1.35 -0.49
CA SER A 154 -2.17 0.59 -0.10
C SER A 154 -1.36 0.14 -1.31
N LEU A 155 -2.04 -0.44 -2.31
CA LEU A 155 -1.40 -0.88 -3.54
C LEU A 155 -0.77 0.32 -4.27
N ALA A 156 -1.54 1.40 -4.46
CA ALA A 156 -1.09 2.61 -5.14
C ALA A 156 0.09 3.29 -4.46
N TYR A 157 0.13 3.29 -3.12
CA TYR A 157 1.26 3.79 -2.35
C TYR A 157 2.52 2.99 -2.66
N ASN A 158 2.42 1.66 -2.64
CA ASN A 158 3.56 0.77 -2.84
C ASN A 158 4.14 0.78 -4.25
N ILE A 159 3.27 0.70 -5.28
CA ILE A 159 3.72 0.59 -6.67
C ILE A 159 3.87 1.95 -7.36
N GLY A 160 3.42 3.02 -6.69
CA GLY A 160 3.34 4.37 -7.23
C GLY A 160 2.06 4.62 -8.02
N ILE A 161 1.57 5.87 -7.95
CA ILE A 161 0.27 6.22 -8.55
C ILE A 161 0.23 6.03 -10.06
N TYR A 162 1.33 6.29 -10.77
CA TYR A 162 1.41 6.10 -12.22
C TYR A 162 1.22 4.62 -12.60
N ALA A 163 1.90 3.71 -11.90
CA ALA A 163 1.77 2.28 -12.13
C ALA A 163 0.37 1.78 -11.78
N PHE A 164 -0.23 2.30 -10.70
CA PHE A 164 -1.61 1.99 -10.33
C PHE A 164 -2.61 2.40 -11.41
N LYS A 165 -2.55 3.66 -11.90
CA LYS A 165 -3.45 4.19 -12.94
C LYS A 165 -3.40 3.38 -14.25
N ASN A 166 -2.27 2.73 -14.53
CA ASN A 166 -2.07 1.89 -15.72
C ASN A 166 -2.14 0.37 -15.41
N SER A 167 -2.52 -0.01 -14.20
CA SER A 167 -2.48 -1.40 -13.76
C SER A 167 -3.62 -2.23 -14.36
N THR A 168 -3.35 -3.53 -14.56
CA THR A 168 -4.42 -4.48 -14.87
C THR A 168 -5.44 -4.60 -13.73
N VAL A 169 -5.02 -4.39 -12.48
CA VAL A 169 -5.90 -4.40 -11.30
C VAL A 169 -7.01 -3.36 -11.45
N LEU A 170 -6.64 -2.09 -11.63
CA LEU A 170 -7.60 -1.00 -11.78
C LEU A 170 -8.52 -1.21 -12.99
N ARG A 171 -7.95 -1.64 -14.12
CA ARG A 171 -8.72 -1.92 -15.34
C ARG A 171 -9.79 -2.97 -15.09
N LEU A 172 -9.42 -4.12 -14.51
CA LEU A 172 -10.35 -5.22 -14.23
C LEU A 172 -11.43 -4.83 -13.21
N ILE A 173 -11.08 -4.03 -12.19
CA ILE A 173 -12.07 -3.50 -11.23
C ILE A 173 -13.08 -2.60 -11.94
N ASN A 174 -12.62 -1.67 -12.77
CA ASN A 174 -13.50 -0.76 -13.51
C ASN A 174 -14.37 -1.48 -14.56
N GLU A 175 -13.91 -2.64 -15.06
CA GLU A 175 -14.67 -3.51 -15.98
C GLU A 175 -15.64 -4.44 -15.24
N GLY A 176 -15.60 -4.51 -13.90
CA GLY A 176 -16.41 -5.43 -13.12
C GLY A 176 -16.03 -6.90 -13.34
N ALA A 177 -14.74 -7.18 -13.60
CA ALA A 177 -14.24 -8.51 -13.87
C ALA A 177 -14.40 -9.47 -12.67
N PRO A 178 -14.34 -10.80 -12.89
CA PRO A 178 -14.37 -11.78 -11.80
C PRO A 178 -13.27 -11.55 -10.77
N MET A 179 -13.60 -11.77 -9.48
CA MET A 179 -12.66 -11.59 -8.37
C MET A 179 -11.36 -12.40 -8.53
N SER A 180 -11.43 -13.60 -9.11
CA SER A 180 -10.25 -14.43 -9.39
C SER A 180 -9.26 -13.75 -10.35
N GLU A 181 -9.75 -13.08 -11.39
CA GLU A 181 -8.89 -12.37 -12.35
C GLU A 181 -8.25 -11.12 -11.70
N ILE A 182 -9.01 -10.43 -10.84
CA ILE A 182 -8.50 -9.28 -10.07
C ILE A 182 -7.41 -9.76 -9.09
N GLU A 183 -7.62 -10.88 -8.40
CA GLU A 183 -6.64 -11.49 -7.49
C GLU A 183 -5.33 -11.81 -8.20
N GLU A 184 -5.40 -12.50 -9.34
CA GLU A 184 -4.23 -12.84 -10.16
C GLU A 184 -3.49 -11.58 -10.61
N ALA A 185 -4.21 -10.54 -11.04
CA ALA A 185 -3.63 -9.25 -11.38
C ALA A 185 -2.94 -8.58 -10.17
N TRP A 186 -3.53 -8.70 -8.98
CA TRP A 186 -2.99 -8.15 -7.73
C TRP A 186 -1.68 -8.83 -7.35
N LYS A 187 -1.65 -10.17 -7.40
CA LYS A 187 -0.52 -11.01 -7.01
C LYS A 187 0.68 -10.96 -7.97
N ARG A 188 0.55 -10.30 -9.12
CA ARG A 188 1.68 -10.05 -10.04
C ARG A 188 2.62 -8.93 -9.57
N TRP A 189 2.16 -8.04 -8.69
CA TRP A 189 2.95 -6.92 -8.17
C TRP A 189 3.87 -7.32 -7.01
N VAL A 190 4.74 -8.30 -7.27
CA VAL A 190 5.64 -8.94 -6.29
C VAL A 190 7.13 -8.88 -6.64
N TYR A 191 7.48 -8.20 -7.73
CA TYR A 191 8.85 -8.10 -8.22
C TYR A 191 9.54 -6.81 -7.78
N GLY A 192 10.81 -6.90 -7.41
CA GLY A 192 11.69 -5.76 -7.20
C GLY A 192 13.13 -6.13 -7.57
N GLY A 193 13.82 -5.28 -8.33
CA GLY A 193 15.15 -5.60 -8.87
C GLY A 193 15.17 -6.86 -9.75
N GLY A 194 14.08 -7.15 -10.48
CA GLY A 194 13.97 -8.30 -11.39
C GLY A 194 13.65 -9.64 -10.73
N ARG A 195 13.50 -9.71 -9.40
CA ARG A 195 13.19 -10.94 -8.66
C ARG A 195 11.92 -10.81 -7.83
N VAL A 196 11.27 -11.94 -7.55
CA VAL A 196 10.17 -12.00 -6.59
C VAL A 196 10.69 -11.69 -5.19
N LEU A 197 10.03 -10.77 -4.48
CA LEU A 197 10.37 -10.40 -3.11
C LEU A 197 9.32 -10.97 -2.14
N PRO A 198 9.69 -11.83 -1.18
CA PRO A 198 8.74 -12.41 -0.22
C PRO A 198 7.92 -11.37 0.54
N GLY A 199 8.53 -10.23 0.89
CA GLY A 199 7.81 -9.12 1.54
C GLY A 199 6.68 -8.55 0.69
N LEU A 200 6.88 -8.44 -0.63
CA LEU A 200 5.82 -8.00 -1.54
C LEU A 200 4.74 -9.07 -1.71
N VAL A 201 5.11 -10.36 -1.77
CA VAL A 201 4.12 -11.46 -1.80
C VAL A 201 3.20 -11.39 -0.59
N ASN A 202 3.76 -11.24 0.61
CA ASN A 202 2.99 -11.10 1.85
C ASN A 202 2.09 -9.87 1.82
N ARG A 203 2.62 -8.72 1.39
CA ARG A 203 1.85 -7.47 1.25
C ARG A 203 0.66 -7.62 0.31
N ARG A 204 0.87 -8.20 -0.88
CA ARG A 204 -0.20 -8.43 -1.87
C ARG A 204 -1.26 -9.38 -1.33
N ASN A 205 -0.88 -10.41 -0.59
CA ASN A 205 -1.84 -11.32 0.05
C ASN A 205 -2.69 -10.60 1.11
N ALA A 206 -2.09 -9.78 1.96
CA ALA A 206 -2.81 -9.03 2.99
C ALA A 206 -3.75 -7.97 2.39
N GLU A 207 -3.28 -7.21 1.39
CA GLU A 207 -4.09 -6.25 0.66
C GLU A 207 -5.26 -6.91 -0.07
N TRP A 208 -5.03 -8.03 -0.76
CA TRP A 208 -6.10 -8.77 -1.41
C TRP A 208 -7.14 -9.27 -0.40
N LYS A 209 -6.69 -9.75 0.75
CA LYS A 209 -7.58 -10.21 1.81
C LYS A 209 -8.42 -9.06 2.38
N LEU A 210 -7.82 -7.89 2.56
CA LEU A 210 -8.54 -6.66 2.92
C LEU A 210 -9.58 -6.30 1.85
N PHE A 211 -9.19 -6.29 0.58
CA PHE A 211 -10.08 -5.96 -0.55
C PHE A 211 -11.26 -6.93 -0.68
N SER A 212 -11.01 -8.24 -0.56
CA SER A 212 -11.99 -9.30 -0.81
C SER A 212 -12.88 -9.62 0.39
N THR A 213 -12.40 -9.41 1.62
CA THR A 213 -13.12 -9.83 2.84
C THR A 213 -13.44 -8.69 3.80
N GLY A 214 -12.88 -7.49 3.60
CA GLY A 214 -13.06 -6.36 4.49
C GLY A 214 -12.31 -6.45 5.82
N LYS A 215 -11.44 -7.45 5.98
CA LYS A 215 -10.72 -7.73 7.24
C LYS A 215 -9.25 -7.31 7.12
N TYR A 216 -8.78 -6.65 8.17
CA TYR A 216 -7.38 -6.21 8.32
C TYR A 216 -6.58 -7.36 8.96
N TYR A 217 -5.40 -7.69 8.39
CA TYR A 217 -4.56 -8.83 8.75
C TYR A 217 -3.09 -8.48 8.80
#